data_AF-A0A4R4YK29-F1
#
_entry.id   AF-A0A4R4YK29-F1
#
_cell.length_a   1.000
_cell.length_b   1.000
_cell.length_c   1.000
_cell.angle_alpha   90.00
_cell.angle_beta   90.00
_cell.angle_gamma   90.00
#
_symmetry.space_group_name_H-M   'P 1'
#
loop_
_entity.id
_entity.type
_entity.pdbx_description
1 polymer ?
#
loop_
_entity_poly.entity_id
_entity_poly.type
_entity_poly.pdbx_seq_one_letter_code
_entity_poly.pdbx_strand_id
1 'polypeptide(L)'
;MIVCDESGYEGEKLVGGVTDVFAHASVRLDEATAAACVTELRARIKSPATMYKANHLLRSKHRATLLWFLGPDGPLPGNASVYVIDKTYFLVTTLVDFLGAPPETTTFLYDAHRRTEQAGEFLDAANDYLRAHETAVLPRLDPLLPAIIRAAEYWGNGEPIRIEHDRQTTLSPARIAALKQRAPAIEAIEQLDSFVDHRVQIADFLAGVTYRIASEHLRGIEDPEVSAALAPYVDPQSLWIAPWLSVIPAT
;
A
#
# COMPACT_ATOMS: atom_id res chain seq x y z
N MET A 1 16.40 -9.90 2.72
CA MET A 1 15.97 -8.65 3.37
C MET A 1 15.20 -7.83 2.36
N ILE A 2 14.23 -7.04 2.81
CA ILE A 2 13.46 -6.09 2.00
C ILE A 2 13.35 -4.77 2.74
N VAL A 3 13.13 -3.69 1.98
CA VAL A 3 12.87 -2.35 2.51
C VAL A 3 11.45 -1.94 2.15
N CYS A 4 10.71 -1.38 3.11
CA CYS A 4 9.30 -1.06 2.96
C CYS A 4 8.96 0.36 3.37
N ASP A 5 7.89 0.88 2.79
CA ASP A 5 7.23 2.13 3.18
C ASP A 5 5.76 2.08 2.75
N GLU A 6 4.96 3.01 3.25
CA GLU A 6 3.52 3.05 3.03
C GLU A 6 2.99 4.44 2.69
N SER A 7 1.81 4.44 2.06
CA SER A 7 1.07 5.65 1.78
C SER A 7 -0.42 5.44 2.05
N GLY A 8 -1.11 6.51 2.44
CA GLY A 8 -2.53 6.46 2.81
C GLY A 8 -2.80 5.86 4.19
N TYR A 9 -1.83 5.83 5.10
CA TYR A 9 -2.05 5.34 6.46
C TYR A 9 -2.75 6.38 7.35
N GLU A 10 -3.89 5.99 7.93
CA GLU A 10 -4.66 6.80 8.89
C GLU A 10 -5.03 5.96 10.14
N GLY A 11 -4.24 4.93 10.43
CA GLY A 11 -4.56 3.94 11.45
C GLY A 11 -5.84 3.18 11.11
N GLU A 12 -6.73 3.05 12.09
CA GLU A 12 -7.96 2.26 12.01
C GLU A 12 -9.17 3.04 11.44
N LYS A 13 -9.01 4.33 11.10
CA LYS A 13 -10.04 5.12 10.43
C LYS A 13 -9.99 4.84 8.93
N LEU A 14 -10.80 3.87 8.50
CA LEU A 14 -10.81 3.34 7.14
C LEU A 14 -11.79 4.09 6.22
N VAL A 15 -12.84 4.69 6.77
CA VAL A 15 -13.80 5.55 6.06
C VAL A 15 -13.95 6.90 6.78
N GLY A 16 -14.47 7.91 6.09
CA GLY A 16 -14.60 9.28 6.62
C GLY A 16 -13.27 10.00 6.88
N GLY A 17 -12.14 9.41 6.48
CA GLY A 17 -10.80 10.00 6.51
C GLY A 17 -10.49 10.78 5.24
N VAL A 18 -9.22 11.18 5.09
CA VAL A 18 -8.73 11.91 3.91
C VAL A 18 -8.41 10.95 2.76
N THR A 19 -8.03 9.72 3.07
CA THR A 19 -7.52 8.76 2.07
C THR A 19 -8.44 7.55 1.97
N ASP A 20 -8.68 7.07 0.74
CA ASP A 20 -9.56 5.94 0.40
C ASP A 20 -8.80 4.63 0.15
N VAL A 21 -7.48 4.74 -0.04
CA VAL A 21 -6.58 3.62 -0.32
C VAL A 21 -5.42 3.64 0.67
N PHE A 22 -4.96 2.47 1.07
CA PHE A 22 -3.67 2.25 1.68
C PHE A 22 -2.78 1.44 0.73
N ALA A 23 -1.53 1.84 0.55
CA ALA A 23 -0.55 1.12 -0.26
C ALA A 23 0.73 0.90 0.55
N HIS A 24 1.22 -0.34 0.56
CA HIS A 24 2.47 -0.73 1.21
C HIS A 24 3.42 -1.27 0.16
N ALA A 25 4.48 -0.53 -0.10
CA ALA A 25 5.50 -0.92 -1.06
C ALA A 25 6.64 -1.65 -0.35
N SER A 26 7.17 -2.66 -1.03
CA SER A 26 8.33 -3.41 -0.59
C SER A 26 9.31 -3.58 -1.75
N VAL A 27 10.59 -3.35 -1.48
CA VAL A 27 11.66 -3.46 -2.48
C VAL A 27 12.79 -4.35 -1.99
N ARG A 28 13.38 -5.10 -2.93
CA ARG A 28 14.58 -5.92 -2.73
C ARG A 28 15.69 -5.38 -3.64
N LEU A 29 16.22 -4.22 -3.26
CA LEU A 29 17.32 -3.54 -3.96
C LEU A 29 18.54 -3.46 -3.05
N ASP A 30 19.73 -3.51 -3.64
CA ASP A 30 20.93 -3.05 -2.96
C ASP A 30 21.02 -1.52 -2.98
N GLU A 31 21.81 -0.97 -2.07
CA GLU A 31 21.94 0.48 -1.88
C GLU A 31 22.54 1.17 -3.12
N ALA A 32 23.46 0.52 -3.84
CA ALA A 32 24.09 1.10 -5.02
C ALA A 32 23.07 1.30 -6.16
N THR A 33 22.21 0.31 -6.39
CA THR A 33 21.14 0.33 -7.38
C THR A 33 20.07 1.36 -7.00
N ALA A 34 19.70 1.42 -5.71
CA ALA A 34 18.75 2.42 -5.22
C ALA A 34 19.30 3.85 -5.37
N ALA A 35 20.56 4.08 -5.01
CA ALA A 35 21.22 5.38 -5.15
C ALA A 35 21.34 5.82 -6.63
N ALA A 36 21.66 4.89 -7.53
CA ALA A 36 21.69 5.15 -8.98
C ALA A 36 20.30 5.52 -9.51
N CYS A 37 19.25 4.81 -9.08
CA CYS A 37 17.87 5.15 -9.43
C CYS A 37 17.49 6.54 -8.93
N VAL A 38 17.73 6.86 -7.66
CA VAL A 38 17.40 8.18 -7.10
C VAL A 38 18.15 9.29 -7.84
N THR A 39 19.41 9.06 -8.20
CA THR A 39 20.20 9.99 -9.02
C THR A 39 19.55 10.22 -10.39
N GLU A 40 19.13 9.16 -11.06
CA GLU A 40 18.47 9.23 -12.38
C GLU A 40 17.10 9.92 -12.29
N LEU A 41 16.28 9.59 -11.27
CA LEU A 41 15.01 10.26 -10.99
C LEU A 41 15.22 11.78 -10.83
N ARG A 42 16.23 12.19 -10.05
CA ARG A 42 16.58 13.60 -9.86
C ARG A 42 17.03 14.26 -11.16
N ALA A 43 17.85 13.59 -11.96
CA ALA A 43 18.32 14.08 -13.26
C ALA A 43 17.19 14.29 -14.26
N ARG A 44 16.17 13.41 -14.25
CA ARG A 44 14.99 13.50 -15.12
C ARG A 44 13.98 14.56 -14.67
N ILE A 45 13.73 14.66 -13.36
CA ILE A 45 12.74 15.61 -12.80
C ILE A 45 13.27 17.06 -12.84
N LYS A 46 14.59 17.26 -12.67
CA LYS A 46 15.23 18.59 -12.66
C LYS A 46 14.54 19.59 -11.71
N SER A 47 14.22 19.14 -10.50
CA SER A 47 13.59 19.99 -9.46
C SER A 47 14.65 20.50 -8.47
N PRO A 48 14.51 21.73 -7.94
CA PRO A 48 15.38 22.23 -6.89
C PRO A 48 15.06 21.63 -5.50
N ALA A 49 14.06 20.74 -5.39
CA ALA A 49 13.67 20.14 -4.13
C ALA A 49 14.80 19.29 -3.53
N THR A 50 15.04 19.43 -2.22
CA THR A 50 15.99 18.61 -1.46
C THR A 50 15.38 17.28 -1.02
N MET A 51 14.06 17.22 -0.88
CA MET A 51 13.28 15.99 -0.66
C MET A 51 12.33 15.75 -1.82
N TYR A 52 12.39 14.54 -2.38
CA TYR A 52 11.48 14.11 -3.43
C TYR A 52 10.51 13.09 -2.86
N LYS A 53 9.24 13.47 -2.75
CA LYS A 53 8.12 12.53 -2.52
C LYS A 53 7.42 12.17 -3.82
N ALA A 54 6.58 11.13 -3.79
CA ALA A 54 5.74 10.69 -4.91
C ALA A 54 5.02 11.81 -5.67
N ASN A 55 4.53 12.85 -4.97
CA ASN A 55 3.87 14.01 -5.59
C ASN A 55 4.71 14.77 -6.61
N HIS A 56 6.04 14.65 -6.59
CA HIS A 56 6.90 15.20 -7.64
C HIS A 56 6.85 14.34 -8.90
N LEU A 57 6.88 13.02 -8.76
CA LEU A 57 6.86 12.09 -9.88
C LEU A 57 5.47 12.05 -10.57
N LEU A 58 4.40 12.25 -9.79
CA LEU A 58 3.01 12.24 -10.25
C LEU A 58 2.59 13.50 -11.04
N ARG A 59 3.44 14.52 -11.18
CA ARG A 59 3.10 15.69 -11.99
C ARG A 59 3.07 15.33 -13.47
N SER A 60 2.09 15.83 -14.21
CA SER A 60 1.92 15.56 -15.65
C SER A 60 3.19 15.74 -16.49
N LYS A 61 3.98 16.78 -16.20
CA LYS A 61 5.28 17.04 -16.88
C LYS A 61 6.36 15.97 -16.64
N HIS A 62 6.17 15.10 -15.67
CA HIS A 62 7.10 14.00 -15.32
C HIS A 62 6.53 12.62 -15.66
N ARG A 63 5.43 12.55 -16.41
CA ARG A 63 4.81 11.29 -16.86
C ARG A 63 5.80 10.33 -17.52
N ALA A 64 6.68 10.82 -18.39
CA ALA A 64 7.70 9.99 -19.02
C ALA A 64 8.70 9.39 -18.01
N THR A 65 9.03 10.14 -16.94
CA THR A 65 9.86 9.64 -15.84
C THR A 65 9.12 8.58 -15.03
N LEU A 66 7.82 8.79 -14.77
CA LEU A 66 6.99 7.81 -14.08
C LEU A 66 6.89 6.49 -14.86
N LEU A 67 6.64 6.55 -16.17
CA LEU A 67 6.61 5.37 -17.03
C LEU A 67 7.97 4.67 -17.13
N TRP A 68 9.08 5.41 -17.14
CA TRP A 68 10.41 4.80 -17.04
C TRP A 68 10.62 4.11 -15.68
N PHE A 69 10.23 4.75 -14.58
CA PHE A 69 10.39 4.21 -13.23
C PHE A 69 9.63 2.89 -13.05
N LEU A 70 8.40 2.81 -13.57
CA LEU A 70 7.56 1.61 -13.56
C LEU A 70 7.89 0.63 -14.70
N GLY A 71 8.60 1.08 -15.73
CA GLY A 71 8.82 0.32 -16.96
C GLY A 71 9.91 -0.75 -16.85
N PRO A 72 10.06 -1.56 -17.91
CA PRO A 72 11.05 -2.66 -17.95
C PRO A 72 12.51 -2.18 -17.89
N ASP A 73 12.78 -0.94 -18.31
CA ASP A 73 14.09 -0.30 -18.24
C ASP A 73 14.32 0.45 -16.90
N GLY A 74 13.34 0.37 -15.99
CA GLY A 74 13.40 0.92 -14.64
C GLY A 74 14.06 -0.05 -13.65
N PRO A 75 14.20 0.35 -12.38
CA PRO A 75 14.84 -0.47 -11.33
C PRO A 75 13.91 -1.50 -10.69
N LEU A 76 12.59 -1.35 -10.88
CA LEU A 76 11.56 -2.11 -10.17
C LEU A 76 11.33 -3.55 -10.68
N PRO A 77 11.48 -3.88 -11.99
CA PRO A 77 11.24 -5.23 -12.48
C PRO A 77 11.98 -6.30 -11.66
N GLY A 78 11.22 -7.24 -11.08
CA GLY A 78 11.75 -8.32 -10.23
C GLY A 78 12.20 -7.90 -8.83
N ASN A 79 12.24 -6.60 -8.53
CA ASN A 79 12.77 -6.04 -7.28
C ASN A 79 11.72 -5.31 -6.44
N ALA A 80 10.46 -5.27 -6.87
CA ALA A 80 9.41 -4.52 -6.19
C ALA A 80 8.08 -5.29 -6.14
N SER A 81 7.33 -5.07 -5.06
CA SER A 81 5.95 -5.53 -4.89
C SER A 81 5.19 -4.51 -4.03
N VAL A 82 3.91 -4.29 -4.33
CA VAL A 82 3.04 -3.37 -3.60
C VAL A 82 1.76 -4.08 -3.21
N TYR A 83 1.47 -4.09 -1.90
CA TYR A 83 0.20 -4.53 -1.37
C TYR A 83 -0.76 -3.35 -1.27
N VAL A 84 -1.93 -3.46 -1.89
CA VAL A 84 -2.92 -2.37 -1.95
C VAL A 84 -4.18 -2.78 -1.22
N ILE A 85 -4.75 -1.83 -0.49
CA ILE A 85 -5.99 -2.00 0.26
C ILE A 85 -6.94 -0.86 -0.11
N ASP A 86 -8.09 -1.20 -0.71
CA ASP A 86 -9.27 -0.34 -0.69
C ASP A 86 -9.82 -0.35 0.74
N LYS A 87 -9.76 0.80 1.41
CA LYS A 87 -10.11 0.88 2.83
C LYS A 87 -11.58 0.63 3.11
N THR A 88 -12.47 1.04 2.20
CA THR A 88 -13.91 0.78 2.33
C THR A 88 -14.15 -0.72 2.22
N TYR A 89 -13.53 -1.37 1.24
CA TYR A 89 -13.65 -2.81 1.06
C TYR A 89 -13.10 -3.59 2.27
N PHE A 90 -11.95 -3.15 2.81
CA PHE A 90 -11.35 -3.76 3.99
C PHE A 90 -12.23 -3.61 5.25
N LEU A 91 -12.79 -2.41 5.47
CA LEU A 91 -13.73 -2.17 6.57
C LEU A 91 -14.95 -3.08 6.46
N VAL A 92 -15.58 -3.10 5.28
CA VAL A 92 -16.81 -3.86 5.07
C VAL A 92 -16.57 -5.36 5.22
N THR A 93 -15.47 -5.88 4.66
CA THR A 93 -15.09 -7.29 4.81
C THR A 93 -14.90 -7.64 6.29
N THR A 94 -14.21 -6.79 7.04
CA THR A 94 -13.97 -6.99 8.47
C THR A 94 -15.25 -6.88 9.30
N LEU A 95 -16.15 -5.96 8.94
CA LEU A 95 -17.45 -5.82 9.59
C LEU A 95 -18.35 -7.04 9.36
N VAL A 96 -18.41 -7.55 8.12
CA VAL A 96 -19.19 -8.74 7.76
C VAL A 96 -18.69 -9.97 8.53
N ASP A 97 -17.37 -10.16 8.60
CA ASP A 97 -16.75 -11.22 9.42
C ASP A 97 -17.09 -11.05 10.91
N PHE A 98 -16.92 -9.83 11.45
CA PHE A 98 -17.22 -9.53 12.85
C PHE A 98 -18.69 -9.82 13.23
N LEU A 99 -19.62 -9.53 12.33
CA LEU A 99 -21.06 -9.79 12.53
C LEU A 99 -21.47 -11.24 12.28
N GLY A 100 -20.58 -12.07 11.70
CA GLY A 100 -20.93 -13.40 11.22
C GLY A 100 -21.99 -13.36 10.11
N ALA A 101 -22.00 -12.29 9.32
CA ALA A 101 -22.96 -12.09 8.25
C ALA A 101 -22.56 -12.90 6.98
N PRO A 102 -23.51 -13.18 6.07
CA PRO A 102 -23.20 -13.87 4.82
C PRO A 102 -22.19 -13.08 3.95
N PRO A 103 -21.21 -13.73 3.29
CA PRO A 103 -20.15 -13.05 2.52
C PRO A 103 -20.65 -12.09 1.42
N GLU A 104 -21.81 -12.38 0.81
CA GLU A 104 -22.45 -11.53 -0.19
C GLU A 104 -22.82 -10.13 0.34
N THR A 105 -22.92 -9.97 1.67
CA THR A 105 -23.14 -8.69 2.34
C THR A 105 -22.01 -7.71 2.06
N THR A 106 -20.79 -8.20 1.80
CA THR A 106 -19.63 -7.33 1.53
C THR A 106 -19.84 -6.49 0.28
N THR A 107 -20.18 -7.11 -0.85
CA THR A 107 -20.44 -6.38 -2.09
C THR A 107 -21.63 -5.43 -1.94
N PHE A 108 -22.69 -5.86 -1.26
CA PHE A 108 -23.87 -5.03 -1.02
C PHE A 108 -23.53 -3.72 -0.27
N LEU A 109 -22.82 -3.83 0.88
CA LEU A 109 -22.48 -2.67 1.69
C LEU A 109 -21.46 -1.76 0.99
N TYR A 110 -20.46 -2.35 0.31
CA TYR A 110 -19.48 -1.61 -0.48
C TYR A 110 -20.16 -0.78 -1.58
N ASP A 111 -21.06 -1.39 -2.36
CA ASP A 111 -21.79 -0.69 -3.42
C ASP A 111 -22.79 0.33 -2.88
N ALA A 112 -23.39 0.09 -1.71
CA ALA A 112 -24.29 1.03 -1.07
C ALA A 112 -23.56 2.30 -0.62
N HIS A 113 -22.35 2.16 -0.05
CA HIS A 113 -21.49 3.27 0.36
C HIS A 113 -21.19 4.23 -0.79
N ARG A 114 -20.96 3.69 -1.99
CA ARG A 114 -20.68 4.49 -3.19
C ARG A 114 -21.91 5.20 -3.78
N ARG A 115 -23.12 4.80 -3.38
CA ARG A 115 -24.38 5.28 -3.97
C ARG A 115 -25.17 6.23 -3.06
N THR A 116 -25.01 6.12 -1.75
CA THR A 116 -25.87 6.80 -0.78
C THR A 116 -25.08 7.35 0.39
N GLU A 117 -25.44 8.56 0.82
CA GLU A 117 -24.86 9.20 2.01
C GLU A 117 -25.19 8.41 3.29
N GLN A 118 -26.40 7.85 3.38
CA GLN A 118 -26.83 7.06 4.54
C GLN A 118 -25.97 5.80 4.75
N ALA A 119 -25.52 5.16 3.67
CA ALA A 119 -24.57 4.05 3.77
C ALA A 119 -23.17 4.53 4.19
N GLY A 120 -22.77 5.73 3.77
CA GLY A 120 -21.60 6.46 4.28
C GLY A 120 -21.64 6.60 5.79
N GLU A 121 -22.69 7.23 6.31
CA GLU A 121 -22.90 7.44 7.75
C GLU A 121 -22.94 6.13 8.53
N PHE A 122 -23.59 5.10 7.97
CA PHE A 122 -23.61 3.76 8.57
C PHE A 122 -22.20 3.17 8.71
N LEU A 123 -21.39 3.21 7.64
CA LEU A 123 -20.04 2.67 7.69
C LEU A 123 -19.11 3.49 8.59
N ASP A 124 -19.29 4.81 8.67
CA ASP A 124 -18.58 5.64 9.63
C ASP A 124 -18.89 5.22 11.08
N ALA A 125 -20.18 5.06 11.41
CA ALA A 125 -20.61 4.60 12.72
C ALA A 125 -20.12 3.17 13.03
N ALA A 126 -20.14 2.27 12.04
CA ALA A 126 -19.66 0.91 12.19
C ALA A 126 -18.13 0.86 12.39
N ASN A 127 -17.37 1.69 11.67
CA ASN A 127 -15.93 1.81 11.86
C ASN A 127 -15.61 2.30 13.28
N ASP A 128 -16.31 3.32 13.76
CA ASP A 128 -16.09 3.86 15.11
C ASP A 128 -16.51 2.86 16.19
N TYR A 129 -17.59 2.10 15.96
CA TYR A 129 -17.99 1.00 16.85
C TYR A 129 -16.89 -0.05 16.96
N LEU A 130 -16.36 -0.55 15.84
CA LEU A 130 -15.30 -1.57 15.84
C LEU A 130 -14.03 -1.06 16.54
N ARG A 131 -13.63 0.19 16.29
CA ARG A 131 -12.46 0.83 16.94
C ARG A 131 -12.65 0.95 18.45
N ALA A 132 -13.83 1.36 18.90
CA ALA A 132 -14.13 1.50 20.32
C ALA A 132 -14.13 0.16 21.08
N HIS A 133 -14.33 -0.95 20.37
CA HIS A 133 -14.33 -2.30 20.93
C HIS A 133 -13.04 -3.08 20.63
N GLU A 134 -12.04 -2.42 20.05
CA GLU A 134 -10.74 -3.04 19.81
C GLU A 134 -9.84 -2.90 21.03
N THR A 135 -9.26 -4.02 21.46
CA THR A 135 -8.33 -4.08 22.60
C THR A 135 -7.07 -4.87 22.25
N ALA A 136 -6.99 -5.44 21.05
CA ALA A 136 -5.84 -6.20 20.61
C ALA A 136 -4.61 -5.29 20.41
N VAL A 137 -3.43 -5.83 20.73
CA VAL A 137 -2.14 -5.20 20.39
C VAL A 137 -2.01 -5.01 18.87
N LEU A 138 -2.64 -5.89 18.10
CA LEU A 138 -2.72 -5.88 16.65
C LEU A 138 -4.18 -5.62 16.25
N PRO A 139 -4.60 -4.35 16.10
CA PRO A 139 -5.98 -4.00 15.77
C PRO A 139 -6.45 -4.60 14.45
N ARG A 140 -7.68 -5.13 14.39
CA ARG A 140 -8.20 -5.78 13.18
C ARG A 140 -8.34 -4.83 11.98
N LEU A 141 -8.56 -3.55 12.25
CA LEU A 141 -8.76 -2.51 11.24
C LEU A 141 -7.46 -1.79 10.86
N ASP A 142 -6.31 -2.21 11.40
CA ASP A 142 -5.05 -1.59 11.04
C ASP A 142 -4.52 -2.19 9.72
N PRO A 143 -4.49 -1.41 8.62
CA PRO A 143 -4.12 -1.92 7.29
C PRO A 143 -2.63 -2.25 7.18
N LEU A 144 -1.77 -1.74 8.07
CA LEU A 144 -0.34 -2.01 8.05
C LEU A 144 -0.03 -3.47 8.41
N LEU A 145 -0.88 -4.09 9.24
CA LEU A 145 -0.66 -5.44 9.73
C LEU A 145 -0.73 -6.50 8.63
N PRO A 146 -1.84 -6.63 7.85
CA PRO A 146 -1.88 -7.59 6.75
C PRO A 146 -0.81 -7.28 5.70
N ALA A 147 -0.46 -5.99 5.50
CA ALA A 147 0.53 -5.58 4.52
C ALA A 147 1.95 -6.06 4.85
N ILE A 148 2.42 -5.88 6.10
CA ILE A 148 3.73 -6.37 6.54
C ILE A 148 3.80 -7.90 6.47
N ILE A 149 2.74 -8.59 6.88
CA ILE A 149 2.66 -10.06 6.79
C ILE A 149 2.77 -10.48 5.33
N ARG A 150 2.00 -9.85 4.44
CA ARG A 150 2.01 -10.16 3.02
C ARG A 150 3.38 -9.91 2.39
N ALA A 151 4.04 -8.81 2.71
CA ALA A 151 5.38 -8.52 2.23
C ALA A 151 6.37 -9.63 2.64
N ALA A 152 6.30 -10.10 3.89
CA ALA A 152 7.14 -11.21 4.35
C ALA A 152 6.86 -12.51 3.57
N GLU A 153 5.60 -12.85 3.34
CA GLU A 153 5.19 -14.06 2.62
C GLU A 153 5.59 -14.02 1.15
N TYR A 154 5.34 -12.89 0.47
CA TYR A 154 5.69 -12.70 -0.94
C TYR A 154 7.20 -12.90 -1.18
N TRP A 155 8.01 -12.33 -0.30
CA TRP A 155 9.46 -12.29 -0.47
C TRP A 155 10.18 -13.48 0.19
N GLY A 156 9.62 -14.06 1.24
CA GLY A 156 10.24 -15.14 2.01
C GLY A 156 10.32 -16.46 1.25
N ASN A 157 9.38 -16.72 0.32
CA ASN A 157 9.30 -18.00 -0.41
C ASN A 157 9.39 -19.23 0.50
N GLY A 158 8.70 -19.18 1.64
CA GLY A 158 8.72 -20.22 2.68
C GLY A 158 9.82 -20.07 3.73
N GLU A 159 10.79 -19.18 3.53
CA GLU A 159 11.87 -18.88 4.48
C GLU A 159 11.60 -17.55 5.22
N PRO A 160 11.98 -17.44 6.51
CA PRO A 160 11.91 -16.19 7.24
C PRO A 160 12.75 -15.08 6.60
N ILE A 161 12.24 -13.85 6.62
CA ILE A 161 12.92 -12.68 6.05
C ILE A 161 13.02 -11.50 7.03
N ARG A 162 14.09 -10.72 6.89
CA ARG A 162 14.25 -9.42 7.55
C ARG A 162 13.57 -8.31 6.77
N ILE A 163 12.83 -7.48 7.49
CA ILE A 163 12.16 -6.29 6.98
C ILE A 163 12.83 -5.07 7.60
N GLU A 164 13.27 -4.16 6.74
CA GLU A 164 13.60 -2.79 7.09
C GLU A 164 12.41 -1.93 6.66
N HIS A 165 11.88 -1.10 7.54
CA HIS A 165 10.69 -0.31 7.29
C HIS A 165 10.99 1.16 7.55
N ASP A 166 10.40 2.10 6.81
CA ASP A 166 10.48 3.51 7.24
C ASP A 166 9.89 3.67 8.65
N ARG A 167 10.26 4.76 9.33
CA ARG A 167 9.73 5.04 10.66
C ARG A 167 8.21 5.11 10.64
N GLN A 168 7.59 4.19 11.36
CA GLN A 168 6.16 4.11 11.52
C GLN A 168 5.83 4.11 13.01
N THR A 169 5.23 5.20 13.47
CA THR A 169 4.97 5.46 14.90
C THR A 169 4.14 4.37 15.56
N THR A 170 3.31 3.68 14.78
CA THR A 170 2.48 2.59 15.27
C THR A 170 3.21 1.24 15.36
N LEU A 171 4.38 1.07 14.75
CA LEU A 171 5.24 -0.12 14.93
C LEU A 171 6.07 -0.04 16.23
N SER A 172 5.38 -0.03 17.36
CA SER A 172 6.03 -0.14 18.67
C SER A 172 6.73 -1.51 18.85
N PRO A 173 7.71 -1.64 19.77
CA PRO A 173 8.36 -2.92 20.05
C PRO A 173 7.38 -4.04 20.41
N ALA A 174 6.29 -3.71 21.13
CA ALA A 174 5.23 -4.68 21.47
C ALA A 174 4.48 -5.16 20.22
N ARG A 175 4.18 -4.26 19.27
CA ARG A 175 3.54 -4.62 18.00
C ARG A 175 4.46 -5.44 17.11
N ILE A 176 5.74 -5.11 17.04
CA ILE A 176 6.74 -5.91 16.30
C ILE A 176 6.83 -7.32 16.89
N ALA A 177 6.89 -7.45 18.22
CA ALA A 177 6.91 -8.75 18.88
C ALA A 177 5.64 -9.58 18.59
N ALA A 178 4.46 -8.95 18.66
CA ALA A 178 3.19 -9.61 18.32
C ALA A 178 3.11 -10.03 16.85
N LEU A 179 3.59 -9.19 15.92
CA LEU A 179 3.67 -9.54 14.49
C LEU A 179 4.55 -10.76 14.25
N LYS A 180 5.73 -10.82 14.85
CA LYS A 180 6.63 -11.97 14.75
C LYS A 180 6.04 -13.26 15.32
N GLN A 181 5.24 -13.17 16.38
CA GLN A 181 4.53 -14.33 16.92
C GLN A 181 3.42 -14.82 15.98
N ARG A 182 2.70 -13.90 15.33
CA ARG A 182 1.61 -14.21 14.41
C ARG A 182 2.09 -14.69 13.04
N ALA A 183 3.22 -14.19 12.56
CA ALA A 183 3.75 -14.47 11.23
C ALA A 183 5.22 -14.94 11.33
N PRO A 184 5.46 -16.26 11.42
CA PRO A 184 6.81 -16.85 11.49
C PRO A 184 7.71 -16.54 10.29
N ALA A 185 7.13 -16.12 9.16
CA ALA A 185 7.88 -15.64 7.99
C ALA A 185 8.66 -14.32 8.28
N ILE A 186 8.40 -13.65 9.39
CA ILE A 186 9.09 -12.43 9.80
C ILE A 186 10.24 -12.79 10.75
N GLU A 187 11.48 -12.73 10.27
CA GLU A 187 12.67 -12.93 11.11
C GLU A 187 12.90 -11.71 12.02
N ALA A 188 12.86 -10.51 11.44
CA ALA A 188 13.10 -9.25 12.13
C ALA A 188 12.38 -8.10 11.42
N ILE A 189 12.02 -7.06 12.19
CA ILE A 189 11.57 -5.78 11.69
C ILE A 189 12.44 -4.71 12.33
N GLU A 190 13.12 -3.91 11.51
CA GLU A 190 13.93 -2.77 11.92
C GLU A 190 13.36 -1.51 11.28
N GLN A 191 13.43 -0.37 11.99
CA GLN A 191 12.95 0.91 11.49
C GLN A 191 14.14 1.77 11.05
N LEU A 192 14.13 2.19 9.79
CA LEU A 192 15.16 3.02 9.17
C LEU A 192 14.73 4.49 9.13
N ASP A 193 15.69 5.37 8.90
CA ASP A 193 15.45 6.79 8.64
C ASP A 193 15.48 7.04 7.12
N SER A 194 14.33 7.42 6.55
CA SER A 194 14.18 7.70 5.10
C SER A 194 15.14 8.76 4.55
N PHE A 195 15.73 9.61 5.40
CA PHE A 195 16.71 10.62 4.95
C PHE A 195 18.06 10.04 4.54
N VAL A 196 18.38 8.82 4.96
CA VAL A 196 19.73 8.24 4.80
C VAL A 196 19.74 7.10 3.79
N ASP A 197 18.62 6.38 3.64
CA ASP A 197 18.57 5.15 2.85
C ASP A 197 17.81 5.37 1.53
N HIS A 198 18.48 5.14 0.40
CA HIS A 198 17.85 5.34 -0.91
C HIS A 198 16.79 4.27 -1.20
N ARG A 199 16.88 3.08 -0.60
CA ARG A 199 15.89 2.01 -0.79
C ARG A 199 14.55 2.40 -0.17
N VAL A 200 14.59 3.08 0.99
CA VAL A 200 13.38 3.66 1.61
C VAL A 200 12.76 4.72 0.70
N GLN A 201 13.57 5.60 0.09
CA GLN A 201 13.05 6.59 -0.88
C GLN A 201 12.37 5.92 -2.08
N ILE A 202 12.91 4.81 -2.60
CA ILE A 202 12.26 4.06 -3.69
C ILE A 202 10.92 3.46 -3.22
N ALA A 203 10.88 2.90 -2.00
CA ALA A 203 9.64 2.40 -1.42
C ALA A 203 8.59 3.52 -1.23
N ASP A 204 8.96 4.70 -0.70
CA ASP A 204 8.09 5.88 -0.56
C ASP A 204 7.49 6.28 -1.92
N PHE A 205 8.33 6.39 -2.96
CA PHE A 205 7.87 6.74 -4.30
C PHE A 205 6.84 5.73 -4.80
N LEU A 206 7.14 4.44 -4.69
CA LEU A 206 6.27 3.39 -5.19
C LEU A 206 4.97 3.31 -4.39
N ALA A 207 5.01 3.44 -3.06
CA ALA A 207 3.82 3.47 -2.21
C ALA A 207 2.93 4.66 -2.54
N GLY A 208 3.50 5.86 -2.64
CA GLY A 208 2.76 7.08 -2.95
C GLY A 208 2.20 7.13 -4.38
N VAL A 209 2.96 6.63 -5.36
CA VAL A 209 2.50 6.47 -6.74
C VAL A 209 1.33 5.49 -6.80
N THR A 210 1.47 4.33 -6.15
CA THR A 210 0.43 3.31 -6.13
C THR A 210 -0.83 3.82 -5.46
N TYR A 211 -0.71 4.43 -4.27
CA TYR A 211 -1.83 5.07 -3.57
C TYR A 211 -2.58 6.03 -4.49
N ARG A 212 -1.86 6.88 -5.21
CA ARG A 212 -2.50 7.87 -6.09
C ARG A 212 -3.25 7.21 -7.25
N ILE A 213 -2.59 6.31 -7.97
CA ILE A 213 -3.19 5.62 -9.13
C ILE A 213 -4.38 4.77 -8.68
N ALA A 214 -4.28 4.08 -7.56
CA ALA A 214 -5.36 3.30 -6.95
C ALA A 214 -6.58 4.17 -6.64
N SER A 215 -6.34 5.32 -6.01
CA SER A 215 -7.35 6.30 -5.66
C SER A 215 -8.01 6.92 -6.90
N GLU A 216 -7.25 7.13 -7.98
CA GLU A 216 -7.78 7.56 -9.28
C GLU A 216 -8.61 6.47 -9.97
N HIS A 217 -8.17 5.21 -9.89
CA HIS A 217 -8.89 4.05 -10.42
C HIS A 217 -10.23 3.85 -9.73
N LEU A 218 -10.31 3.99 -8.40
CA LEU A 218 -11.59 3.96 -7.68
C LEU A 218 -12.57 5.04 -8.14
N ARG A 219 -12.08 6.14 -8.71
CA ARG A 219 -12.89 7.25 -9.24
C ARG A 219 -13.12 7.17 -10.76
N GLY A 220 -12.52 6.20 -11.45
CA GLY A 220 -12.61 6.04 -12.90
C GLY A 220 -11.95 7.17 -13.69
N ILE A 221 -10.87 7.74 -13.16
CA ILE A 221 -10.11 8.85 -13.77
C ILE A 221 -8.61 8.54 -13.92
N GLU A 222 -8.23 7.26 -13.81
CA GLU A 222 -6.85 6.82 -13.90
C GLU A 222 -6.25 7.01 -15.31
N ASP A 223 -4.92 7.09 -15.36
CA ASP A 223 -4.16 6.98 -16.61
C ASP A 223 -3.93 5.49 -16.94
N PRO A 224 -4.58 4.92 -17.97
CA PRO A 224 -4.54 3.48 -18.24
C PRO A 224 -3.14 2.95 -18.53
N GLU A 225 -2.27 3.76 -19.15
CA GLU A 225 -0.90 3.35 -19.47
C GLU A 225 -0.07 3.24 -18.19
N VAL A 226 -0.24 4.19 -17.26
CA VAL A 226 0.44 4.17 -15.97
C VAL A 226 -0.10 3.02 -15.11
N SER A 227 -1.42 2.78 -15.10
CA SER A 227 -2.02 1.63 -14.41
C SER A 227 -1.49 0.30 -14.95
N ALA A 228 -1.34 0.17 -16.26
CA ALA A 228 -0.76 -1.02 -16.90
C ALA A 228 0.73 -1.19 -16.54
N ALA A 229 1.49 -0.10 -16.47
CA ALA A 229 2.89 -0.13 -16.05
C ALA A 229 3.06 -0.50 -14.57
N LEU A 230 2.11 -0.11 -13.70
CA LEU A 230 2.12 -0.44 -12.28
C LEU A 230 1.68 -1.89 -12.00
N ALA A 231 0.76 -2.42 -12.81
CA ALA A 231 0.11 -3.70 -12.55
C ALA A 231 1.05 -4.89 -12.26
N PRO A 232 2.23 -5.05 -12.90
CA PRO A 232 3.15 -6.14 -12.58
C PRO A 232 3.66 -6.15 -11.14
N TYR A 233 3.59 -5.01 -10.45
CA TYR A 233 4.06 -4.86 -9.07
C TYR A 233 2.93 -4.99 -8.05
N VAL A 234 1.66 -4.92 -8.48
CA VAL A 234 0.53 -5.04 -7.56
C VAL A 234 0.38 -6.49 -7.14
N ASP A 235 0.48 -6.73 -5.83
CA ASP A 235 0.36 -8.06 -5.28
C ASP A 235 -1.06 -8.62 -5.53
N PRO A 236 -1.21 -9.85 -6.05
CA PRO A 236 -2.51 -10.41 -6.41
C PRO A 236 -3.41 -10.70 -5.20
N GLN A 237 -2.87 -10.70 -3.98
CA GLN A 237 -3.64 -10.84 -2.73
C GLN A 237 -4.08 -9.49 -2.14
N SER A 238 -3.82 -8.37 -2.84
CA SER A 238 -4.30 -7.04 -2.47
C SER A 238 -5.79 -7.04 -2.16
N LEU A 239 -6.21 -6.33 -1.10
CA LEU A 239 -7.60 -6.23 -0.69
C LEU A 239 -8.31 -5.17 -1.53
N TRP A 240 -8.83 -5.62 -2.67
CA TRP A 240 -9.50 -4.78 -3.64
C TRP A 240 -10.81 -5.42 -4.06
N ILE A 241 -11.81 -4.61 -4.39
CA ILE A 241 -13.15 -5.09 -4.79
C ILE A 241 -13.13 -5.92 -6.09
N ALA A 242 -12.11 -5.73 -6.93
CA ALA A 242 -11.91 -6.47 -8.17
C ALA A 242 -10.40 -6.69 -8.44
N PRO A 243 -10.01 -7.68 -9.27
CA PRO A 243 -8.63 -7.79 -9.69
C PRO A 243 -8.17 -6.51 -10.41
N TRP A 244 -7.00 -5.99 -10.07
CA TRP A 244 -6.43 -4.76 -10.64
C TRP A 244 -6.33 -4.78 -12.19
N LEU A 245 -6.17 -5.97 -12.77
CA LEU A 245 -6.06 -6.19 -14.23
C LEU A 245 -7.40 -6.54 -14.91
N SER A 246 -8.55 -6.28 -14.29
CA SER A 246 -9.85 -6.63 -14.87
C SER A 246 -10.30 -5.75 -16.06
N VAL A 247 -9.44 -4.90 -16.62
CA VAL A 247 -9.72 -4.12 -17.83
C VAL A 247 -8.53 -4.10 -18.78
N ILE A 248 -8.22 -5.26 -19.37
CA ILE A 248 -7.62 -5.30 -20.71
C ILE A 248 -8.69 -5.92 -21.60
N PRO A 249 -9.22 -5.21 -22.63
CA PRO A 249 -10.06 -5.87 -23.61
C PRO A 249 -9.23 -6.99 -24.24
N ALA A 250 -9.75 -8.22 -24.21
CA ALA A 250 -9.18 -9.29 -25.02
C ALA A 250 -9.12 -8.79 -26.47
N THR A 251 -7.91 -8.70 -27.01
CA THR A 251 -7.66 -8.44 -28.45
C THR A 251 -8.21 -9.57 -29.29
#